data_AF-A0A7K2N3E0-F1
#
_entry.id   AF-A0A7K2N3E0-F1
#
_cell.length_a   1.000
_cell.length_b   1.000
_cell.length_c   1.000
_cell.angle_alpha   90.00
_cell.angle_beta   90.00
_cell.angle_gamma   90.00
#
_symmetry.space_group_name_H-M   'P 1'
#
loop_
_entity.id
_entity.type
_entity.pdbx_description
1 polymer ?
#
loop_
_entity_poly.entity_id
_entity_poly.type
_entity_poly.pdbx_seq_one_letter_code
_entity_poly.pdbx_strand_id
1 'polypeptide(L)'
;MSAVLVEESAPVRAPLHDRGARAVLALARFEARRLLLSIPVVIAFVGYVAWIVWRTRESWDGHPVLQDVDRATQSMPMLVGLAVLLCAARAVVRSERHGTEAHFATLVLPPWRRTVAHALSVVPAALLTAVCVAGQFCWEALKPGAVGHGSPAELAVGPLTVLVFGALGVLLGRLTMSAVAAPLLVVVLLFAFVLGTGPSEASGLSWLAPVVATTGPDSLPSDL
;
A
#
# COMPACT_ATOMS: atom_id res chain seq x y z
N MET A 1 -49.08 2.31 -54.75
CA MET A 1 -48.05 1.41 -54.19
C MET A 1 -46.90 2.29 -53.70
N SER A 2 -46.84 2.58 -52.40
CA SER A 2 -45.74 3.39 -51.82
C SER A 2 -44.76 2.44 -51.14
N ALA A 3 -43.52 2.43 -51.63
CA ALA A 3 -42.42 1.73 -51.01
C ALA A 3 -41.96 2.53 -49.79
N VAL A 4 -42.17 1.98 -48.59
CA VAL A 4 -41.58 2.49 -47.35
C VAL A 4 -40.16 1.93 -47.27
N LEU A 5 -39.17 2.81 -47.46
CA LEU A 5 -37.77 2.49 -47.21
C LEU A 5 -37.59 2.35 -45.70
N VAL A 6 -37.40 1.12 -45.23
CA VAL A 6 -36.93 0.84 -43.88
C VAL A 6 -35.46 1.26 -43.85
N GLU A 7 -35.21 2.42 -43.27
CA GLU A 7 -33.86 2.87 -42.96
C GLU A 7 -33.33 2.00 -41.81
N GLU A 8 -32.56 0.97 -42.17
CA GLU A 8 -31.90 0.08 -41.23
C GLU A 8 -30.77 0.85 -40.55
N SER A 9 -31.08 1.44 -39.40
CA SER A 9 -30.13 2.12 -38.54
C SER A 9 -29.05 1.13 -38.07
N ALA A 10 -27.86 1.21 -38.68
CA ALA A 10 -26.71 0.41 -38.30
C ALA A 10 -26.36 0.65 -36.81
N PRO A 11 -26.14 -0.40 -36.00
CA PRO A 11 -25.85 -0.23 -34.59
C PRO A 11 -24.48 0.46 -34.44
N VAL A 12 -24.48 1.63 -33.81
CA VAL A 12 -23.25 2.32 -33.39
C VAL A 12 -22.51 1.41 -32.41
N ARG A 13 -21.55 0.64 -32.92
CA ARG A 13 -20.61 -0.15 -32.12
C ARG A 13 -19.63 0.80 -31.45
N ALA A 14 -20.04 1.40 -30.33
CA ALA A 14 -19.08 2.02 -29.43
C ALA A 14 -18.03 0.96 -29.03
N PRO A 15 -16.74 1.28 -29.01
CA PRO A 15 -15.69 0.30 -28.76
C PRO A 15 -15.88 -0.35 -27.38
N LEU A 16 -16.24 -1.64 -27.37
CA LEU A 16 -16.51 -2.43 -26.16
C LEU A 16 -15.32 -2.45 -25.18
N HIS A 17 -14.10 -2.23 -25.68
CA HIS A 17 -12.87 -2.13 -24.89
C HIS A 17 -12.89 -0.96 -23.90
N ASP A 18 -13.42 0.19 -24.31
CA ASP A 18 -13.34 1.43 -23.53
C ASP A 18 -14.34 1.42 -22.34
N ARG A 19 -15.49 0.77 -22.52
CA ARG A 19 -16.46 0.53 -21.44
C ARG A 19 -15.90 -0.41 -20.36
N GLY A 20 -15.09 -1.38 -20.76
CA GLY A 20 -14.44 -2.33 -19.85
C GLY A 20 -13.43 -1.67 -18.91
N ALA A 21 -12.54 -0.83 -19.47
CA ALA A 21 -11.53 -0.11 -18.69
C ALA A 21 -12.17 0.87 -17.71
N ARG A 22 -13.19 1.64 -18.15
CA ARG A 22 -13.93 2.57 -17.28
C ARG A 22 -14.61 1.86 -16.12
N ALA A 23 -15.21 0.69 -16.36
CA ALA A 23 -15.86 -0.09 -15.31
C ALA A 23 -14.83 -0.64 -14.29
N VAL A 24 -13.65 -1.08 -14.75
CA VAL A 24 -12.53 -1.47 -13.85
C VAL A 24 -12.07 -0.29 -13.00
N LEU A 25 -11.86 0.89 -13.61
CA LEU A 25 -11.43 2.08 -12.87
C LEU A 25 -12.49 2.58 -11.89
N ALA A 26 -13.77 2.53 -12.26
CA ALA A 26 -14.87 2.88 -11.38
C ALA A 26 -14.93 1.96 -10.16
N LEU A 27 -14.79 0.63 -10.38
CA LEU A 27 -14.71 -0.34 -9.30
C LEU A 27 -13.47 -0.13 -8.44
N ALA A 28 -12.31 0.10 -9.06
CA ALA A 28 -11.06 0.38 -8.34
C ALA A 28 -11.18 1.63 -7.47
N ARG A 29 -11.79 2.71 -7.97
CA ARG A 29 -12.04 3.94 -7.21
C ARG A 29 -12.99 3.72 -6.04
N PHE A 30 -14.06 2.95 -6.25
CA PHE A 30 -15.00 2.60 -5.19
C PHE A 30 -14.32 1.78 -4.08
N GLU A 31 -13.57 0.75 -4.46
CA GLU A 31 -12.84 -0.08 -3.50
C GLU A 31 -11.72 0.69 -2.81
N ALA A 32 -11.02 1.58 -3.53
CA ALA A 32 -9.98 2.42 -2.94
C ALA A 32 -10.55 3.34 -1.86
N ARG A 33 -11.68 4.00 -2.14
CA ARG A 33 -12.36 4.84 -1.14
C ARG A 33 -12.76 4.01 0.08
N ARG A 34 -13.32 2.82 -0.14
CA ARG A 34 -13.74 1.94 0.96
C ARG A 34 -12.55 1.40 1.76
N LEU A 35 -11.43 1.11 1.10
CA LEU A 35 -10.16 0.72 1.72
C LEU A 35 -9.61 1.85 2.59
N LEU A 36 -9.47 3.05 2.04
CA LEU A 36 -8.94 4.23 2.74
C LEU A 36 -9.80 4.64 3.93
N LEU A 37 -11.11 4.47 3.85
CA LEU A 37 -12.05 4.76 4.94
C LEU A 37 -12.28 3.59 5.89
N SER A 38 -11.62 2.46 5.68
CA SER A 38 -11.73 1.33 6.60
C SER A 38 -11.05 1.65 7.92
N ILE A 39 -11.68 1.27 9.03
CA ILE A 39 -11.20 1.57 10.39
C ILE A 39 -9.71 1.23 10.58
N PRO A 40 -9.20 0.04 10.20
CA PRO A 40 -7.78 -0.28 10.39
C PRO A 40 -6.85 0.64 9.61
N VAL A 41 -7.20 0.99 8.37
CA VAL A 41 -6.38 1.85 7.50
C VAL A 41 -6.39 3.29 8.02
N VAL A 42 -7.55 3.79 8.43
CA VAL A 42 -7.66 5.12 9.06
C VAL A 42 -6.82 5.18 10.33
N ILE A 43 -6.93 4.20 11.22
CA ILE A 43 -6.13 4.13 12.45
C ILE A 43 -4.63 4.11 12.11
N ALA A 44 -4.21 3.31 11.13
CA ALA A 44 -2.81 3.23 10.73
C ALA A 44 -2.28 4.57 10.20
N PHE A 45 -3.03 5.27 9.34
CA PHE A 45 -2.62 6.58 8.82
C PHE A 45 -2.64 7.67 9.89
N VAL A 46 -3.67 7.70 10.75
CA VAL A 46 -3.73 8.63 11.88
C VAL A 46 -2.55 8.40 12.82
N GLY A 47 -2.25 7.14 13.14
CA GLY A 47 -1.09 6.77 13.94
C GLY A 47 0.22 7.19 13.29
N TYR A 48 0.37 6.99 11.98
CA TYR A 48 1.57 7.40 11.26
C TYR A 48 1.75 8.94 11.26
N VAL A 49 0.69 9.69 10.99
CA VAL A 49 0.73 11.16 11.04
C VAL A 49 1.01 11.65 12.47
N ALA A 50 0.35 11.07 13.47
CA ALA A 50 0.59 11.40 14.88
C ALA A 50 2.04 11.12 15.28
N TRP A 51 2.61 10.01 14.82
CA TRP A 51 4.01 9.66 15.01
C TRP A 51 4.96 10.68 14.37
N ILE A 52 4.70 11.08 13.12
CA ILE A 52 5.48 12.13 12.44
C ILE A 52 5.41 13.43 13.26
N VAL A 53 4.22 13.86 13.66
CA VAL A 53 4.02 15.09 14.45
C VAL A 53 4.71 15.02 15.82
N TRP A 54 4.65 13.87 16.49
CA TRP A 54 5.34 13.67 17.76
C TRP A 54 6.85 13.80 17.59
N ARG A 55 7.44 13.04 16.66
CA ARG A 55 8.89 13.01 16.43
C ARG A 55 9.44 14.37 15.96
N THR A 56 8.65 15.12 15.19
CA THR A 56 9.05 16.45 14.70
C THR A 56 9.00 17.53 15.78
N ARG A 57 8.30 17.32 16.90
CA ARG A 57 8.29 18.26 18.04
C ARG A 57 9.53 18.15 18.93
N GLU A 58 10.07 16.95 19.09
CA GLU A 58 11.21 16.68 20.00
C GLU A 58 12.59 16.93 19.35
N SER A 59 12.65 17.18 18.04
CA SER A 59 13.90 17.08 17.26
C SER A 59 14.54 18.44 16.89
N TRP A 60 14.60 19.38 17.83
CA TRP A 60 15.43 20.60 17.67
C TRP A 60 16.92 20.38 17.92
N ASP A 61 17.31 19.17 18.33
CA ASP A 61 18.72 18.80 18.51
C ASP A 61 19.23 18.00 17.31
N GLY A 62 20.34 18.46 16.74
CA GLY A 62 21.22 17.65 15.91
C GLY A 62 21.10 17.92 14.41
N HIS A 63 22.23 18.26 13.81
CA HIS A 63 22.50 18.27 12.38
C HIS A 63 22.04 16.96 11.73
N PRO A 64 20.84 16.90 11.09
CA PRO A 64 20.29 15.61 10.68
C PRO A 64 21.06 15.05 9.48
N VAL A 65 21.46 13.78 9.59
CA VAL A 65 22.07 13.03 8.50
C VAL A 65 20.96 12.44 7.63
N LEU A 66 20.83 12.93 6.39
CA LEU A 66 19.67 12.60 5.54
C LEU A 66 19.54 11.11 5.17
N GLN A 67 20.64 10.36 5.24
CA GLN A 67 20.71 8.90 5.00
C GLN A 67 20.20 8.06 6.19
N ASP A 68 20.11 8.64 7.38
CA ASP A 68 19.47 7.98 8.51
C ASP A 68 17.99 8.34 8.57
N VAL A 69 17.67 9.56 8.13
CA VAL A 69 16.29 10.05 8.03
C VAL A 69 15.48 9.23 7.04
N ASP A 70 15.99 8.94 5.83
CA ASP A 70 15.26 8.13 4.85
C ASP A 70 15.08 6.68 5.32
N ARG A 71 16.08 6.06 5.95
CA ARG A 71 15.93 4.76 6.64
C ARG A 71 14.87 4.77 7.73
N ALA A 72 14.83 5.83 8.54
CA ALA A 72 13.86 5.98 9.61
C ALA A 72 12.40 6.19 9.11
N THR A 73 12.18 6.36 7.79
CA THR A 73 10.84 6.39 7.19
C THR A 73 10.26 4.99 6.95
N GLN A 74 11.04 3.92 7.02
CA GLN A 74 10.64 2.61 6.49
C GLN A 74 9.71 1.79 7.42
N SER A 75 9.79 2.01 8.74
CA SER A 75 9.09 1.16 9.73
C SER A 75 7.57 1.41 9.84
N MET A 76 7.13 2.67 9.92
CA MET A 76 5.71 3.01 10.05
C MET A 76 4.83 2.64 8.84
N PRO A 77 5.28 2.82 7.58
CA PRO A 77 4.60 2.31 6.40
C PRO A 77 4.26 0.81 6.46
N MET A 78 5.01 0.01 7.22
CA MET A 78 4.73 -1.41 7.39
C MET A 78 3.38 -1.66 8.10
N LEU A 79 3.04 -0.85 9.12
CA LEU A 79 1.73 -0.94 9.81
C LEU A 79 0.58 -0.58 8.86
N VAL A 80 0.78 0.43 8.01
CA VAL A 80 -0.16 0.78 6.94
C VAL A 80 -0.31 -0.39 5.97
N GLY A 81 0.81 -1.01 5.57
CA GLY A 81 0.83 -2.19 4.71
C GLY A 81 0.01 -3.34 5.28
N LEU A 82 0.18 -3.68 6.55
CA LEU A 82 -0.59 -4.73 7.22
C LEU A 82 -2.10 -4.44 7.25
N ALA A 83 -2.48 -3.19 7.56
CA ALA A 83 -3.89 -2.78 7.52
C ALA A 83 -4.48 -2.89 6.10
N VAL A 84 -3.71 -2.50 5.09
CA VAL A 84 -4.08 -2.59 3.68
C VAL A 84 -4.20 -4.05 3.21
N LEU A 85 -3.26 -4.93 3.58
CA LEU A 85 -3.33 -6.37 3.30
C LEU A 85 -4.64 -6.96 3.81
N LEU A 86 -4.95 -6.69 5.08
CA LEU A 86 -6.14 -7.20 5.74
C LEU A 86 -7.42 -6.74 5.04
N CYS A 87 -7.51 -5.46 4.72
CA CYS A 87 -8.69 -4.89 4.09
C CYS A 87 -8.83 -5.29 2.62
N ALA A 88 -7.71 -5.41 1.87
CA ALA A 88 -7.70 -5.89 0.50
C ALA A 88 -8.17 -7.35 0.40
N ALA A 89 -7.68 -8.23 1.27
CA ALA A 89 -8.14 -9.63 1.33
C ALA A 89 -9.63 -9.73 1.63
N ARG A 90 -10.12 -8.94 2.60
CA ARG A 90 -11.55 -8.87 2.93
C ARG A 90 -12.39 -8.31 1.80
N ALA A 91 -11.88 -7.37 1.01
CA ALA A 91 -12.58 -6.83 -0.15
C ALA A 91 -12.79 -7.92 -1.22
N VAL A 92 -11.78 -8.75 -1.47
CA VAL A 92 -11.86 -9.85 -2.44
C VAL A 92 -12.90 -10.91 -2.04
N VAL A 93 -12.87 -11.37 -0.79
CA VAL A 93 -13.79 -12.43 -0.30
C VAL A 93 -15.21 -11.88 -0.01
N ARG A 94 -15.41 -10.56 -0.12
CA ARG A 94 -16.68 -9.91 0.24
C ARG A 94 -17.86 -10.44 -0.57
N SER A 95 -17.70 -10.63 -1.87
CA SER A 95 -18.84 -10.98 -2.73
C SER A 95 -19.39 -12.37 -2.42
N GLU A 96 -18.49 -13.32 -2.17
CA GLU A 96 -18.85 -14.67 -1.72
C GLU A 96 -19.50 -14.66 -0.35
N ARG A 97 -18.93 -13.92 0.62
CA ARG A 97 -19.49 -13.83 1.98
C ARG A 97 -20.92 -13.29 2.01
N HIS A 98 -21.28 -12.38 1.10
CA HIS A 98 -22.61 -11.78 1.04
C HIS A 98 -23.52 -12.45 0.00
N GLY A 99 -23.12 -13.58 -0.61
CA GLY A 99 -23.92 -14.29 -1.61
C GLY A 99 -24.20 -13.48 -2.89
N THR A 100 -23.44 -12.42 -3.13
CA THR A 100 -23.66 -11.50 -4.26
C THR A 100 -23.04 -11.97 -5.57
N GLU A 101 -22.31 -13.08 -5.56
CA GLU A 101 -21.57 -13.58 -6.72
C GLU A 101 -22.49 -13.90 -7.92
N ALA A 102 -23.68 -14.46 -7.67
CA ALA A 102 -24.67 -14.71 -8.72
C ALA A 102 -25.19 -13.43 -9.40
N HIS A 103 -25.23 -12.31 -8.65
CA HIS A 103 -25.60 -11.00 -9.18
C HIS A 103 -24.43 -10.33 -9.93
N PHE A 104 -23.18 -10.68 -9.59
CA PHE A 104 -22.01 -10.23 -10.35
C PHE A 104 -21.76 -11.06 -11.60
N ALA A 105 -22.19 -12.32 -11.64
CA ALA A 105 -22.10 -13.17 -12.82
C ALA A 105 -22.95 -12.65 -14.00
N THR A 106 -23.98 -11.84 -13.74
CA THR A 106 -24.80 -11.20 -14.77
C THR A 106 -24.22 -9.85 -15.25
N LEU A 107 -23.23 -9.29 -14.54
CA LEU A 107 -22.56 -8.06 -14.92
C LEU A 107 -21.47 -8.32 -15.97
N VAL A 108 -21.25 -7.32 -16.84
CA VAL A 108 -20.32 -7.35 -17.99
C VAL A 108 -18.83 -7.47 -17.59
N LEU A 109 -18.52 -7.54 -16.28
CA LEU A 109 -17.15 -7.60 -15.79
C LEU A 109 -16.71 -9.05 -15.54
N PRO A 110 -15.83 -9.64 -16.39
CA PRO A 110 -15.27 -10.96 -16.12
C PRO A 110 -14.48 -10.97 -14.80
N PRO A 111 -14.37 -12.14 -14.13
CA PRO A 111 -13.75 -12.26 -12.81
C PRO A 111 -12.34 -11.67 -12.69
N TRP A 112 -11.51 -11.79 -13.73
CA TRP A 112 -10.14 -11.26 -13.73
C TRP A 112 -10.10 -9.72 -13.68
N ARG A 113 -11.09 -9.03 -14.28
CA ARG A 113 -11.19 -7.57 -14.24
C ARG A 113 -11.51 -7.05 -12.84
N ARG A 114 -12.23 -7.84 -12.03
CA ARG A 114 -12.46 -7.55 -10.62
C ARG A 114 -11.17 -7.67 -9.81
N THR A 115 -10.34 -8.68 -10.08
CA THR A 115 -9.02 -8.81 -9.45
C THR A 115 -8.12 -7.63 -9.79
N VAL A 116 -8.08 -7.22 -11.06
CA VAL A 116 -7.34 -6.02 -11.48
C VAL A 116 -7.86 -4.77 -10.75
N ALA A 117 -9.18 -4.60 -10.63
CA ALA A 117 -9.75 -3.48 -9.90
C ALA A 117 -9.34 -3.46 -8.41
N HIS A 118 -9.33 -4.63 -7.75
CA HIS A 118 -8.85 -4.74 -6.37
C HIS A 118 -7.36 -4.45 -6.24
N ALA A 119 -6.52 -4.93 -7.18
CA ALA A 119 -5.10 -4.60 -7.20
C ALA A 119 -4.88 -3.08 -7.38
N LEU A 120 -5.59 -2.45 -8.32
CA LEU A 120 -5.54 -0.99 -8.54
C LEU A 120 -6.05 -0.19 -7.35
N SER A 121 -6.98 -0.75 -6.56
CA SER A 121 -7.55 -0.05 -5.39
C SER A 121 -6.54 0.21 -4.26
N VAL A 122 -5.40 -0.49 -4.27
CA VAL A 122 -4.31 -0.32 -3.30
C VAL A 122 -3.46 0.91 -3.63
N VAL A 123 -3.38 1.32 -4.90
CA VAL A 123 -2.49 2.40 -5.37
C VAL A 123 -2.69 3.70 -4.60
N PRO A 124 -3.92 4.18 -4.33
CA PRO A 124 -4.12 5.41 -3.57
C PRO A 124 -3.58 5.35 -2.13
N ALA A 125 -3.60 4.19 -1.48
CA ALA A 125 -3.00 4.02 -0.16
C ALA A 125 -1.47 4.16 -0.22
N ALA A 126 -0.83 3.54 -1.22
CA ALA A 126 0.61 3.69 -1.42
C ALA A 126 1.01 5.13 -1.78
N LEU A 127 0.21 5.83 -2.58
CA LEU A 127 0.44 7.25 -2.87
C LEU A 127 0.30 8.12 -1.61
N LEU A 128 -0.68 7.86 -0.76
CA LEU A 128 -0.83 8.57 0.52
C LEU A 128 0.36 8.29 1.44
N THR A 129 0.84 7.05 1.50
CA THR A 129 2.08 6.69 2.20
C THR A 129 3.28 7.45 1.64
N ALA A 130 3.39 7.59 0.32
CA ALA A 130 4.47 8.37 -0.31
C ALA A 130 4.41 9.85 0.10
N VAL A 131 3.21 10.43 0.20
CA VAL A 131 3.03 11.80 0.71
C VAL A 131 3.48 11.91 2.17
N CYS A 132 3.15 10.95 3.03
CA CYS A 132 3.61 10.93 4.42
C CYS A 132 5.14 10.83 4.51
N VAL A 133 5.75 9.91 3.75
CA VAL A 133 7.22 9.72 3.70
C VAL A 133 7.91 10.98 3.18
N ALA A 134 7.43 11.55 2.08
CA ALA A 134 7.97 12.78 1.51
C ALA A 134 7.82 13.96 2.49
N GLY A 135 6.68 14.08 3.16
CA GLY A 135 6.45 15.12 4.17
C GLY A 135 7.39 14.99 5.36
N GLN A 136 7.59 13.77 5.88
CA GLN A 136 8.53 13.48 6.95
C GLN A 136 9.97 13.82 6.53
N PHE A 137 10.41 13.38 5.35
CA PHE A 137 11.76 13.63 4.86
C PHE A 137 12.01 15.11 4.58
N CYS A 138 11.09 15.80 3.89
CA CYS A 138 11.22 17.24 3.62
C CYS A 138 11.31 18.06 4.91
N TRP A 139 10.56 17.70 5.95
CA TRP A 139 10.63 18.40 7.23
C TRP A 139 12.04 18.35 7.83
N GLU A 140 12.66 17.17 7.84
CA GLU A 140 14.03 17.00 8.33
C GLU A 140 15.07 17.65 7.41
N ALA A 141 14.88 17.59 6.10
CA ALA A 141 15.78 18.20 5.12
C ALA A 141 15.79 19.74 5.16
N LEU A 142 14.71 20.35 5.65
CA LEU A 142 14.63 21.81 5.81
C LEU A 142 15.25 22.32 7.11
N LYS A 143 15.72 21.44 8.00
CA LYS A 143 16.35 21.86 9.25
C LYS A 143 17.74 22.46 9.00
N PRO A 144 18.12 23.50 9.76
CA PRO A 144 19.48 24.03 9.70
C PRO A 144 20.52 22.96 10.01
N GLY A 145 21.56 22.85 9.19
CA GLY A 145 22.65 21.91 9.43
C GLY A 145 22.37 20.47 8.97
N ALA A 146 21.33 20.24 8.16
CA ALA A 146 21.16 18.97 7.47
C ALA A 146 22.36 18.65 6.57
N VAL A 147 22.87 17.42 6.65
CA VAL A 147 24.04 16.96 5.89
C VAL A 147 23.74 15.67 5.13
N GLY A 148 24.43 15.50 4.00
CA GLY A 148 24.26 14.33 3.12
C GLY A 148 23.12 14.51 2.11
N HIS A 149 22.62 13.38 1.61
CA HIS A 149 21.54 13.32 0.61
C HIS A 149 20.57 12.18 0.93
N GLY A 150 19.28 12.37 0.62
CA GLY A 150 18.32 11.28 0.67
C GLY A 150 18.40 10.42 -0.59
N SER A 151 18.19 9.11 -0.44
CA SER A 151 18.09 8.18 -1.55
C SER A 151 16.63 8.03 -2.00
N PRO A 152 16.29 8.33 -3.27
CA PRO A 152 14.94 8.10 -3.79
C PRO A 152 14.49 6.64 -3.67
N ALA A 153 15.44 5.70 -3.78
CA ALA A 153 15.17 4.28 -3.63
C ALA A 153 14.78 3.93 -2.19
N GLU A 154 15.44 4.53 -1.19
CA GLU A 154 15.13 4.32 0.23
C GLU A 154 13.78 4.94 0.60
N LEU A 155 13.48 6.14 0.08
CA LEU A 155 12.17 6.78 0.27
C LEU A 155 11.03 6.00 -0.41
N ALA A 156 11.31 5.25 -1.48
CA ALA A 156 10.33 4.42 -2.15
C ALA A 156 9.98 3.13 -1.38
N VAL A 157 10.81 2.70 -0.42
CA VAL A 157 10.60 1.44 0.32
C VAL A 157 9.25 1.41 1.02
N GLY A 158 8.87 2.49 1.72
CA GLY A 158 7.59 2.57 2.43
C GLY A 158 6.37 2.37 1.52
N PRO A 159 6.20 3.20 0.47
CA PRO A 159 5.12 3.05 -0.51
C PRO A 159 5.12 1.69 -1.23
N LEU A 160 6.28 1.19 -1.62
CA LEU A 160 6.40 -0.12 -2.29
C LEU A 160 5.99 -1.27 -1.35
N THR A 161 6.35 -1.17 -0.07
CA THR A 161 5.93 -2.13 0.97
C THR A 161 4.41 -2.18 1.09
N VAL A 162 3.74 -1.02 1.08
CA VAL A 162 2.26 -0.96 1.09
C VAL A 162 1.66 -1.60 -0.16
N LEU A 163 2.23 -1.37 -1.35
CA LEU A 163 1.80 -2.03 -2.59
C LEU A 163 1.94 -3.55 -2.52
N VAL A 164 3.10 -4.04 -2.06
CA VAL A 164 3.37 -5.47 -1.91
C VAL A 164 2.37 -6.10 -0.96
N PHE A 165 2.14 -5.52 0.22
CA PHE A 165 1.18 -6.03 1.18
C PHE A 165 -0.26 -6.01 0.65
N GLY A 166 -0.68 -4.95 -0.03
CA GLY A 166 -2.00 -4.91 -0.66
C GLY A 166 -2.16 -5.96 -1.76
N ALA A 167 -1.14 -6.15 -2.61
CA ALA A 167 -1.14 -7.19 -3.64
C ALA A 167 -1.21 -8.60 -3.03
N LEU A 168 -0.45 -8.85 -1.95
CA LEU A 168 -0.53 -10.09 -1.18
C LEU A 168 -1.91 -10.31 -0.57
N GLY A 169 -2.55 -9.25 -0.05
CA GLY A 169 -3.93 -9.31 0.44
C GLY A 169 -4.91 -9.73 -0.66
N VAL A 170 -4.80 -9.13 -1.85
CA VAL A 170 -5.61 -9.51 -3.02
C VAL A 170 -5.36 -10.96 -3.41
N LEU A 171 -4.10 -11.38 -3.51
CA LEU A 171 -3.70 -12.74 -3.87
C LEU A 171 -4.24 -13.76 -2.85
N LEU A 172 -4.09 -13.48 -1.56
CA LEU A 172 -4.52 -14.37 -0.49
C LEU A 172 -6.05 -14.54 -0.48
N GLY A 173 -6.78 -13.43 -0.65
CA GLY A 173 -8.23 -13.47 -0.82
C GLY A 173 -8.64 -14.29 -2.03
N ARG A 174 -7.88 -14.22 -3.13
CA ARG A 174 -8.12 -14.98 -4.36
C ARG A 174 -7.81 -16.47 -4.26
N LEU A 175 -6.78 -16.85 -3.50
CA LEU A 175 -6.33 -18.25 -3.40
C LEU A 175 -7.08 -19.03 -2.32
N THR A 176 -7.38 -18.38 -1.19
CA THR A 176 -7.92 -19.09 -0.02
C THR A 176 -9.43 -19.01 0.09
N MET A 177 -10.05 -17.97 -0.46
CA MET A 177 -11.46 -17.60 -0.21
C MET A 177 -11.85 -17.64 1.28
N SER A 178 -10.86 -17.48 2.18
CA SER A 178 -11.03 -17.62 3.62
C SER A 178 -10.93 -16.27 4.29
N ALA A 179 -11.91 -15.95 5.13
CA ALA A 179 -11.94 -14.72 5.91
C ALA A 179 -10.88 -14.68 7.04
N VAL A 180 -10.29 -15.84 7.37
CA VAL A 180 -9.34 -15.99 8.49
C VAL A 180 -7.88 -15.96 8.03
N ALA A 181 -7.62 -16.28 6.76
CA ALA A 181 -6.26 -16.36 6.23
C ALA A 181 -5.48 -15.04 6.37
N ALA A 182 -6.11 -13.90 6.05
CA ALA A 182 -5.47 -12.60 6.16
C ALA A 182 -5.16 -12.17 7.61
N PRO A 183 -6.10 -12.24 8.58
CA PRO A 183 -5.79 -12.03 9.98
C PRO A 183 -4.63 -12.91 10.49
N LEU A 184 -4.63 -14.20 10.13
CA LEU A 184 -3.57 -15.12 10.55
C LEU A 184 -2.21 -14.71 9.98
N LEU A 185 -2.18 -14.33 8.69
CA LEU A 185 -0.96 -13.84 8.05
C LEU A 185 -0.46 -12.54 8.71
N VAL A 186 -1.35 -11.61 9.06
CA VAL A 186 -0.97 -10.39 9.80
C VAL A 186 -0.31 -10.75 11.14
N VAL A 187 -0.88 -11.70 11.88
CA VAL A 187 -0.30 -12.17 13.16
C VAL A 187 1.09 -12.77 12.92
N VAL A 188 1.24 -13.66 11.95
CA VAL A 188 2.53 -14.28 11.60
C VAL A 188 3.57 -13.23 11.22
N LEU A 189 3.20 -12.23 10.41
CA LEU A 189 4.10 -11.15 10.00
C LEU A 189 4.50 -10.25 11.17
N LEU A 190 3.56 -9.93 12.07
CA LEU A 190 3.87 -9.18 13.29
C LEU A 190 4.83 -9.96 14.20
N PHE A 191 4.62 -11.27 14.36
CA PHE A 191 5.56 -12.13 15.09
C PHE A 191 6.93 -12.16 14.43
N ALA A 192 7.00 -12.34 13.11
CA ALA A 192 8.25 -12.33 12.35
C ALA A 192 8.99 -10.98 12.46
N PHE A 193 8.25 -9.87 12.50
CA PHE A 193 8.83 -8.55 12.71
C PHE A 193 9.42 -8.41 14.12
N VAL A 194 8.63 -8.68 15.15
CA VAL A 194 9.08 -8.54 16.56
C VAL A 194 10.26 -9.47 16.87
N LEU A 195 10.24 -10.70 16.36
CA LEU A 195 11.31 -11.68 16.57
C LEU A 195 12.53 -11.42 15.66
N GLY A 196 12.30 -10.87 14.46
CA GLY A 196 13.35 -10.59 13.48
C GLY A 196 14.15 -9.32 13.73
N THR A 197 13.68 -8.42 14.59
CA THR A 197 14.39 -7.19 14.99
C THR A 197 15.35 -7.37 16.17
N GLY A 198 15.58 -8.61 16.64
CA GLY A 198 16.54 -8.88 17.71
C GLY A 198 17.99 -8.59 17.27
N PRO A 199 18.89 -8.20 18.19
CA PRO A 199 20.30 -8.00 17.87
C PRO A 199 20.88 -9.31 17.34
N SER A 200 21.22 -9.33 16.06
CA SER A 200 21.79 -10.48 15.37
C SER A 200 23.19 -10.10 14.90
N GLU A 201 24.20 -10.91 15.23
CA GLU A 201 25.50 -10.80 14.58
C GLU A 201 25.30 -10.88 13.06
N ALA A 202 26.11 -10.12 12.30
CA ALA A 202 26.03 -10.05 10.85
C ALA A 202 26.30 -11.41 10.18
N SER A 203 25.30 -12.29 10.21
CA SER A 203 25.29 -13.59 9.55
C SER A 203 24.55 -13.46 8.22
N GLY A 204 24.84 -14.32 7.23
CA GLY A 204 24.14 -14.29 5.94
C GLY A 204 22.61 -14.42 6.05
N LEU A 205 22.09 -14.95 7.17
CA LEU A 205 20.66 -15.08 7.45
C LEU A 205 20.01 -13.75 7.88
N SER A 206 20.78 -12.73 8.31
CA SER A 206 20.22 -11.42 8.66
C SER A 206 19.60 -10.71 7.46
N TRP A 207 20.04 -11.04 6.24
CA TRP A 207 19.45 -10.55 4.98
C TRP A 207 18.04 -11.08 4.70
N LEU A 208 17.62 -12.15 5.41
CA LEU A 208 16.25 -12.67 5.33
C LEU A 208 15.33 -12.02 6.37
N ALA A 209 15.85 -11.17 7.27
CA ALA A 209 15.04 -10.49 8.26
C ALA A 209 14.13 -9.43 7.59
N PRO A 210 12.91 -9.19 8.11
CA PRO A 210 12.00 -8.18 7.58
C PRO A 210 12.61 -6.77 7.60
N VAL A 211 13.52 -6.52 8.54
CA VAL A 211 14.32 -5.30 8.65
C VAL A 211 15.75 -5.71 8.94
N VAL A 212 16.69 -5.25 8.13
CA VAL A 212 18.11 -5.42 8.38
C VAL A 212 18.59 -4.22 9.20
N ALA A 213 18.90 -4.46 10.47
CA ALA A 213 19.58 -3.46 11.30
C ALA A 213 21.09 -3.69 11.18
N THR A 214 21.77 -2.87 10.38
CA THR A 214 23.24 -2.83 10.39
C THR A 214 23.68 -1.88 11.51
N THR A 215 24.20 -2.42 12.61
CA THR A 215 24.94 -1.65 13.62
C THR A 215 26.31 -1.28 13.04
N GLY A 216 26.37 -0.15 12.34
CA GLY A 216 27.63 0.53 12.02
C GLY A 216 27.98 1.54 13.12
N PRO A 217 29.24 2.01 13.20
CA PRO A 217 29.55 3.18 14.02
C PRO A 217 28.65 4.34 13.58
N ASP A 218 28.14 5.12 14.55
CA ASP A 218 27.42 6.36 14.26
C ASP A 218 28.24 7.19 13.26
N SER A 219 27.58 7.88 12.35
CA SER A 219 28.24 8.76 11.39
C SER A 219 28.95 9.88 12.14
N LEU A 220 30.24 9.69 12.42
CA LEU A 220 31.08 10.68 13.07
C LEU A 220 31.54 11.72 12.03
N PRO A 221 31.60 13.01 12.39
CA PRO A 221 32.23 14.01 11.54
C PRO A 221 33.70 13.61 11.29
N SER A 222 34.15 13.73 10.03
CA SER A 222 35.48 13.28 9.56
C SER A 222 36.67 14.00 10.20
N ASP A 223 36.41 15.00 11.03
CA ASP A 223 37.42 15.91 11.58
C ASP A 223 37.74 15.61 13.06
N LEU A 224 37.40 14.41 13.55
CA LEU A 224 37.76 13.91 14.87
C LEU A 224 38.75 12.73 14.80
#